data_AF-A0A409X4X5-F1
#
_entry.id   AF-A0A409X4X5-F1
#
_cell.length_a   1.000
_cell.length_b   1.000
_cell.length_c   1.000
_cell.angle_alpha   90.00
_cell.angle_beta   90.00
_cell.angle_gamma   90.00
#
_symmetry.space_group_name_H-M   'P 1'
#
loop_
_entity.id
_entity.type
_entity.pdbx_description
1 polymer ?
#
loop_
_entity_poly.entity_id
_entity_poly.type
_entity_poly.pdbx_seq_one_letter_code
_entity_poly.pdbx_strand_id
1 'polypeptide(L)'
;MISSQDFTEDIVIDPRVLRQLSPAEIVRRATQTSAWSPWVCHVANEVDKDPRYRRSGAVQMFLQHLTDSSRKANAMHWYFPAAGMFKAFKAIRAEKSEVKDANILDDLYSAYWKLLDVVTEDLELMDPSKEFMGSEQRRSMLIGIIIQCLEDSNRARALFEPKTISFVIDCWMRSWSFDGEREMVLNALNGMILFVEEDHKDTFLDALLSTSYDLASVIGHFGRILEQEHLVGSQLVNEITPLVLIARNPAVAQSLVQCNFDGKLSLALQRQSKSDNSEATDDFIFYTGHILLEMVDIRSPHRDFMTLFTRVLRNRYFMEAGAAALQKADKAETSDDEMRIQVRGWYNLFHGIRHIFIGCGVPVDCAFCKPRLPTSRSSVMKIRPAFERVAFPTLATLSKNSEYQYLWKQLIKFFDITAESVRSRYQHGQKCSDVYCASRLFGSQSEKKRVCLGCLSVFYCGRGCQKSDWFKHRNECGKLAEHYHLEILPVD
;
A
#
# COMPACT_ATOMS: atom_id res chain seq x y z
N MET A 1 39.43 7.79 -21.82
CA MET A 1 38.32 7.48 -22.74
C MET A 1 38.71 6.23 -23.51
N ILE A 2 38.22 5.06 -23.09
CA ILE A 2 38.32 3.83 -23.89
C ILE A 2 37.17 3.91 -24.89
N SER A 3 37.47 3.80 -26.18
CA SER A 3 36.48 3.87 -27.25
C SER A 3 35.48 2.72 -27.10
N SER A 4 34.18 3.01 -27.26
CA SER A 4 33.11 1.99 -27.26
C SER A 4 33.25 0.94 -28.38
N GLN A 5 34.25 1.08 -29.27
CA GLN A 5 34.54 0.15 -30.35
C GLN A 5 35.36 -1.08 -29.93
N ASP A 6 36.03 -1.08 -28.78
CA ASP A 6 36.89 -2.21 -28.36
C ASP A 6 36.13 -3.37 -27.72
N PHE A 7 34.80 -3.26 -27.53
CA PHE A 7 33.99 -4.28 -26.85
C PHE A 7 33.03 -5.07 -27.76
N THR A 8 33.04 -4.79 -29.06
CA THR A 8 32.14 -5.43 -30.04
C THR A 8 32.87 -5.77 -31.34
N GLU A 9 33.87 -6.66 -31.28
CA GLU A 9 33.92 -7.61 -32.37
C GLU A 9 32.76 -8.58 -32.13
N ASP A 10 31.65 -8.33 -32.83
CA ASP A 10 30.45 -9.16 -32.88
C ASP A 10 30.80 -10.56 -33.42
N ILE A 11 31.46 -11.38 -32.61
CA ILE A 11 31.68 -12.79 -32.93
C ILE A 11 30.34 -13.50 -32.67
N VAL A 12 29.36 -13.28 -33.54
CA VAL A 12 28.14 -14.08 -33.55
C VAL A 12 28.56 -15.51 -33.91
N ILE A 13 28.21 -16.49 -33.07
CA ILE A 13 28.47 -17.89 -33.39
C ILE A 13 27.73 -18.22 -34.67
N ASP A 14 28.42 -18.74 -35.68
CA ASP A 14 27.79 -19.18 -36.92
C ASP A 14 26.63 -20.15 -36.60
N PRO A 15 25.38 -19.84 -36.99
CA PRO A 15 24.23 -20.72 -36.76
C PRO A 15 24.39 -22.12 -37.37
N ARG A 16 25.29 -22.31 -38.34
CA ARG A 16 25.65 -23.64 -38.87
C ARG A 16 26.43 -24.46 -37.86
N VAL A 17 27.34 -23.83 -37.11
CA VAL A 17 28.11 -24.48 -36.05
C VAL A 17 27.17 -24.88 -34.91
N LEU A 18 26.28 -23.99 -34.48
CA LEU A 18 25.30 -24.30 -33.41
C LEU A 18 24.41 -25.50 -33.77
N ARG A 19 24.01 -25.65 -35.03
CA ARG A 19 23.19 -26.79 -35.51
C ARG A 19 23.93 -28.13 -35.54
N GLN A 20 25.26 -28.13 -35.56
CA GLN A 20 26.07 -29.34 -35.61
C GLN A 20 26.45 -29.86 -34.22
N LEU A 21 26.28 -29.06 -33.17
CA LEU A 21 26.69 -29.41 -31.81
C LEU A 21 25.49 -29.83 -30.97
N SER A 22 25.69 -30.79 -30.07
CA SER A 22 24.70 -31.13 -29.06
C SER A 22 24.65 -30.06 -27.97
N PRO A 23 23.52 -29.89 -27.24
CA PRO A 23 23.46 -28.98 -26.09
C PRO A 23 24.60 -29.18 -25.08
N ALA A 24 24.99 -30.44 -24.80
CA ALA A 24 26.11 -30.74 -23.91
C ALA A 24 27.47 -30.24 -24.43
N GLU A 25 27.73 -30.38 -25.72
CA GLU A 25 28.96 -29.87 -26.34
C GLU A 25 28.99 -28.34 -26.36
N ILE A 26 27.83 -27.69 -26.58
CA ILE A 26 27.70 -26.23 -26.51
C ILE A 26 27.97 -25.73 -25.07
N VAL A 27 27.36 -26.37 -24.06
CA VAL A 27 27.60 -26.04 -22.64
C VAL A 27 29.08 -26.21 -22.30
N ARG A 28 29.71 -27.32 -22.71
CA ARG A 28 31.13 -27.59 -22.48
C ARG A 28 32.03 -26.50 -23.08
N ARG A 29 31.73 -26.02 -24.29
CA ARG A 29 32.47 -24.91 -24.91
C ARG A 29 32.23 -23.61 -24.16
N ALA A 30 31.00 -23.32 -23.74
CA ALA A 30 30.68 -22.14 -22.95
C ALA A 30 31.46 -22.10 -21.62
N THR A 31 31.61 -23.26 -20.95
CA THR A 31 32.43 -23.38 -19.72
C THR A 31 33.88 -22.95 -19.92
N GLN A 32 34.46 -23.19 -21.10
CA GLN A 32 35.87 -22.91 -21.40
C GLN A 32 36.14 -21.47 -21.88
N THR A 33 35.10 -20.65 -21.94
CA THR A 33 35.18 -19.27 -22.46
C THR A 33 34.91 -18.26 -21.35
N SER A 34 35.10 -16.97 -21.60
CA SER A 34 34.67 -15.94 -20.63
C SER A 34 33.16 -15.97 -20.42
N ALA A 35 32.68 -15.55 -19.25
CA ALA A 35 31.24 -15.39 -18.95
C ALA A 35 30.46 -14.50 -19.95
N TRP A 36 31.20 -13.66 -20.67
CA TRP A 36 30.71 -12.75 -21.69
C TRP A 36 30.71 -13.29 -23.12
N SER A 37 31.15 -14.53 -23.29
CA SER A 37 31.33 -15.06 -24.62
C SER A 37 29.97 -15.24 -25.31
N PRO A 38 29.96 -15.20 -26.65
CA PRO A 38 28.80 -15.59 -27.44
C PRO A 38 28.24 -16.96 -27.08
N TRP A 39 29.08 -17.87 -26.57
CA TRP A 39 28.66 -19.21 -26.15
C TRP A 39 27.82 -19.17 -24.87
N VAL A 40 28.25 -18.40 -23.86
CA VAL A 40 27.49 -18.26 -22.61
C VAL A 40 26.17 -17.53 -22.87
N CYS A 41 26.19 -16.47 -23.70
CA CYS A 41 24.99 -15.77 -24.12
C CYS A 41 23.99 -16.70 -24.85
N HIS A 42 24.49 -17.53 -25.78
CA HIS A 42 23.66 -18.53 -26.48
C HIS A 42 23.03 -19.53 -25.50
N VAL A 43 23.83 -20.11 -24.58
CA VAL A 43 23.30 -21.05 -23.59
C VAL A 43 22.26 -20.38 -22.69
N ALA A 44 22.50 -19.15 -22.23
CA ALA A 44 21.53 -18.38 -21.45
C ALA A 44 20.23 -18.12 -22.23
N ASN A 45 20.28 -18.03 -23.57
CA ASN A 45 19.10 -17.82 -24.41
C ASN A 45 18.32 -19.09 -24.77
N GLU A 46 18.91 -20.27 -24.60
CA GLU A 46 18.29 -21.55 -24.97
C GLU A 46 17.88 -22.41 -23.76
N VAL A 47 18.38 -22.08 -22.56
CA VAL A 47 18.17 -22.90 -21.34
C VAL A 47 16.70 -23.02 -20.92
N ASP A 48 15.86 -22.04 -21.24
CA ASP A 48 14.42 -22.08 -21.03
C ASP A 48 13.65 -22.76 -22.16
N LYS A 49 14.20 -22.79 -23.37
CA LYS A 49 13.53 -23.33 -24.57
C LYS A 49 13.77 -24.83 -24.73
N ASP A 50 14.96 -25.30 -24.38
CA ASP A 50 15.34 -26.71 -24.53
C ASP A 50 15.88 -27.27 -23.20
N PRO A 51 15.13 -28.17 -22.54
CA PRO A 51 15.51 -28.75 -21.24
C PRO A 51 16.82 -29.52 -21.28
N ARG A 52 17.31 -29.90 -22.47
CA ARG A 52 18.60 -30.57 -22.62
C ARG A 52 19.76 -29.66 -22.23
N TYR A 53 19.67 -28.33 -22.40
CA TYR A 53 20.75 -27.44 -21.96
C TYR A 53 20.92 -27.47 -20.44
N ARG A 54 19.84 -27.25 -19.67
CA ARG A 54 19.90 -27.28 -18.21
C ARG A 54 20.31 -28.66 -17.67
N ARG A 55 19.83 -29.75 -18.28
CA ARG A 55 20.22 -31.13 -17.91
C ARG A 55 21.63 -31.52 -18.35
N SER A 56 22.26 -30.73 -19.22
CA SER A 56 23.65 -30.95 -19.66
C SER A 56 24.67 -30.12 -18.87
N GLY A 57 24.29 -29.56 -17.73
CA GLY A 57 25.22 -28.84 -16.86
C GLY A 57 25.23 -27.32 -17.03
N ALA A 58 24.25 -26.72 -17.73
CA ALA A 58 24.26 -25.28 -17.97
C ALA A 58 24.23 -24.46 -16.67
N VAL A 59 23.48 -24.91 -15.66
CA VAL A 59 23.41 -24.20 -14.36
C VAL A 59 24.75 -24.22 -13.64
N GLN A 60 25.43 -25.36 -13.64
CA GLN A 60 26.77 -25.51 -13.04
C GLN A 60 27.79 -24.65 -13.78
N MET A 61 27.66 -24.53 -15.10
CA MET A 61 28.47 -23.64 -15.91
C MET A 61 28.22 -22.16 -15.59
N PHE A 62 26.97 -21.73 -15.40
CA PHE A 62 26.66 -20.36 -14.95
C PHE A 62 27.22 -20.09 -13.55
N LEU A 63 27.07 -21.04 -12.63
CA LEU A 63 27.61 -20.99 -11.27
C LEU A 63 29.14 -20.85 -11.25
N GLN A 64 29.80 -21.63 -12.10
CA GLN A 64 31.25 -21.55 -12.25
C GLN A 64 31.64 -20.16 -12.74
N HIS A 65 30.98 -19.63 -13.77
CA HIS A 65 31.26 -18.27 -14.25
C HIS A 65 31.01 -17.21 -13.19
N LEU A 66 29.99 -17.33 -12.35
CA LEU A 66 29.78 -16.41 -11.23
C LEU A 66 30.89 -16.47 -10.18
N THR A 67 31.52 -17.63 -9.98
CA THR A 67 32.54 -17.83 -8.94
C THR A 67 33.95 -17.53 -9.44
N ASP A 68 34.28 -17.92 -10.68
CA ASP A 68 35.64 -17.92 -11.22
C ASP A 68 35.97 -16.64 -12.01
N SER A 69 34.95 -15.83 -12.36
CA SER A 69 35.17 -14.65 -13.19
C SER A 69 36.01 -13.61 -12.45
N SER A 70 37.20 -13.32 -12.99
CA SER A 70 37.96 -12.13 -12.60
C SER A 70 37.12 -10.89 -12.90
N ARG A 71 36.83 -10.07 -11.89
CA ARG A 71 36.14 -8.78 -12.09
C ARG A 71 36.90 -7.95 -13.12
N LYS A 72 36.27 -7.65 -14.25
CA LYS A 72 36.77 -6.65 -15.19
C LYS A 72 36.00 -5.37 -14.91
N ALA A 73 36.71 -4.27 -14.67
CA ALA A 73 36.13 -2.99 -14.23
C ALA A 73 35.00 -2.44 -15.13
N ASN A 74 34.92 -2.89 -16.39
CA ASN A 74 33.91 -2.45 -17.36
C ASN A 74 33.04 -3.61 -17.88
N ALA A 75 33.03 -4.76 -17.19
CA ALA A 75 32.27 -5.91 -17.65
C ALA A 75 31.54 -6.65 -16.49
N MET A 76 30.23 -6.46 -16.40
CA MET A 76 29.15 -7.32 -15.82
C MET A 76 29.24 -8.83 -16.14
N HIS A 77 30.34 -9.46 -15.75
CA HIS A 77 30.64 -10.89 -15.91
C HIS A 77 29.55 -11.82 -15.36
N TRP A 78 28.68 -11.32 -14.49
CA TRP A 78 27.55 -12.07 -13.95
C TRP A 78 26.27 -12.02 -14.79
N TYR A 79 26.13 -11.09 -15.76
CA TYR A 79 24.82 -10.85 -16.39
C TYR A 79 24.27 -12.05 -17.16
N PHE A 80 25.01 -12.59 -18.13
CA PHE A 80 24.54 -13.74 -18.90
C PHE A 80 24.38 -15.00 -18.03
N PRO A 81 25.31 -15.31 -17.09
CA PRO A 81 25.08 -16.35 -16.10
C PRO A 81 23.77 -16.18 -15.31
N ALA A 82 23.52 -14.99 -14.76
CA ALA A 82 22.32 -14.70 -13.99
C ALA A 82 21.04 -14.80 -14.86
N ALA A 83 21.09 -14.29 -16.09
CA ALA A 83 19.98 -14.37 -17.05
C ALA A 83 19.63 -15.83 -17.38
N GLY A 84 20.66 -16.65 -17.61
CA GLY A 84 20.49 -18.07 -17.84
C GLY A 84 19.90 -18.80 -16.63
N MET A 85 20.35 -18.48 -15.42
CA MET A 85 19.79 -19.04 -14.18
C MET A 85 18.33 -18.64 -13.98
N PHE A 86 17.98 -17.37 -14.18
CA PHE A 86 16.59 -16.90 -14.11
C PHE A 86 15.68 -17.65 -15.09
N LYS A 87 16.14 -17.80 -16.34
CA LYS A 87 15.44 -18.54 -17.39
C LYS A 87 15.29 -20.03 -17.04
N ALA A 88 16.32 -20.64 -16.45
CA ALA A 88 16.25 -22.01 -15.97
C ALA A 88 15.20 -22.19 -14.87
N PHE A 89 15.17 -21.30 -13.86
CA PHE A 89 14.13 -21.29 -12.83
C PHE A 89 12.72 -21.24 -13.45
N LYS A 90 12.49 -20.22 -14.28
CA LYS A 90 11.19 -19.99 -14.93
C LYS A 90 10.73 -21.20 -15.74
N ALA A 91 11.63 -21.83 -16.48
CA ALA A 91 11.31 -23.00 -17.29
C ALA A 91 10.98 -24.24 -16.45
N ILE A 92 11.74 -24.50 -15.38
CA ILE A 92 11.48 -25.64 -14.49
C ILE A 92 10.07 -25.56 -13.90
N ARG A 93 9.68 -24.37 -13.43
CA ARG A 93 8.34 -24.08 -12.88
C ARG A 93 7.24 -24.16 -13.95
N ALA A 94 7.44 -23.51 -15.10
CA ALA A 94 6.45 -23.51 -16.18
C ALA A 94 6.17 -24.93 -16.71
N GLU A 95 7.20 -25.78 -16.79
CA GLU A 95 7.09 -27.18 -17.20
C GLU A 95 6.62 -28.13 -16.08
N LYS A 96 6.45 -27.64 -14.84
CA LYS A 96 6.15 -28.44 -13.64
C LYS A 96 7.11 -29.63 -13.48
N SER A 97 8.39 -29.36 -13.69
CA SER A 97 9.46 -30.37 -13.74
C SER A 97 10.31 -30.40 -12.47
N GLU A 98 9.82 -29.82 -11.37
CA GLU A 98 10.57 -29.63 -10.11
C GLU A 98 11.15 -30.93 -9.56
N VAL A 99 10.41 -32.03 -9.64
CA VAL A 99 10.88 -33.35 -9.17
C VAL A 99 12.00 -33.88 -10.08
N LYS A 100 11.88 -33.66 -11.39
CA LYS A 100 12.83 -34.17 -12.39
C LYS A 100 14.13 -33.35 -12.40
N ASP A 101 14.00 -32.04 -12.20
CA ASP A 101 15.09 -31.08 -12.24
C ASP A 101 15.48 -30.62 -10.80
N ALA A 102 15.21 -31.45 -9.78
CA ALA A 102 15.39 -31.11 -8.35
C ALA A 102 16.85 -30.71 -8.01
N ASN A 103 17.83 -31.48 -8.49
CA ASN A 103 19.25 -31.15 -8.29
C ASN A 103 19.62 -29.80 -8.92
N ILE A 104 19.00 -29.46 -10.06
CA ILE A 104 19.24 -28.18 -10.73
C ILE A 104 18.65 -27.04 -9.89
N LEU A 105 17.46 -27.23 -9.30
CA LEU A 105 16.87 -26.27 -8.37
C LEU A 105 17.73 -26.09 -7.12
N ASP A 106 18.24 -27.16 -6.52
CA ASP A 106 19.13 -27.06 -5.37
C ASP A 106 20.43 -26.30 -5.68
N ASP A 107 21.01 -26.53 -6.87
CA ASP A 107 22.17 -25.77 -7.34
C ASP A 107 21.82 -24.29 -7.54
N LEU A 108 20.68 -23.99 -8.18
CA LEU A 108 20.20 -22.62 -8.38
C LEU A 108 19.91 -21.90 -7.06
N TYR A 109 19.35 -22.59 -6.06
CA TYR A 109 19.12 -22.01 -4.72
C TYR A 109 20.43 -21.79 -3.97
N SER A 110 21.37 -22.73 -4.05
CA SER A 110 22.69 -22.59 -3.42
C SER A 110 23.51 -21.46 -4.07
N ALA A 111 23.22 -21.15 -5.33
CA ALA A 111 23.83 -20.04 -6.07
C ALA A 111 23.40 -18.66 -5.61
N TYR A 112 22.20 -18.55 -5.02
CA TYR A 112 21.51 -17.30 -4.81
C TYR A 112 22.37 -16.26 -4.09
N TRP A 113 23.01 -16.65 -2.99
CA TRP A 113 23.85 -15.76 -2.18
C TRP A 113 25.06 -15.23 -2.93
N LYS A 114 25.72 -16.12 -3.68
CA LYS A 114 26.88 -15.74 -4.48
C LYS A 114 26.48 -14.76 -5.57
N LEU A 115 25.33 -14.99 -6.21
CA LEU A 115 24.79 -14.07 -7.19
C LEU A 115 24.52 -12.70 -6.55
N LEU A 116 23.84 -12.68 -5.40
CA LEU A 116 23.53 -11.44 -4.70
C LEU A 116 24.78 -10.66 -4.30
N ASP A 117 25.81 -11.34 -3.78
CA ASP A 117 27.08 -10.72 -3.41
C ASP A 117 27.76 -10.06 -4.63
N VAL A 118 27.98 -10.84 -5.69
CA VAL A 118 28.64 -10.34 -6.92
C VAL A 118 27.89 -9.15 -7.52
N VAL A 119 26.57 -9.24 -7.56
CA VAL A 119 25.71 -8.22 -8.15
C VAL A 119 25.70 -6.95 -7.31
N THR A 120 25.58 -7.08 -5.99
CA THR A 120 25.51 -5.91 -5.09
C THR A 120 26.81 -5.12 -5.16
N GLU A 121 27.96 -5.82 -5.15
CA GLU A 121 29.27 -5.18 -5.31
C GLU A 121 29.44 -4.50 -6.67
N ASP A 122 28.94 -5.11 -7.75
CA ASP A 122 29.05 -4.54 -9.09
C ASP A 122 28.08 -3.38 -9.32
N LEU A 123 26.90 -3.39 -8.70
CA LEU A 123 25.91 -2.30 -8.83
C LEU A 123 26.43 -0.97 -8.30
N GLU A 124 27.26 -0.98 -7.25
CA GLU A 124 27.91 0.22 -6.72
C GLU A 124 28.95 0.81 -7.69
N LEU A 125 29.53 -0.04 -8.54
CA LEU A 125 30.61 0.33 -9.45
C LEU A 125 30.10 0.81 -10.81
N MET A 126 28.80 0.71 -11.07
CA MET A 126 28.24 0.94 -12.40
C MET A 126 27.74 2.38 -12.58
N ASP A 127 28.37 3.10 -13.52
CA ASP A 127 27.99 4.44 -13.95
C ASP A 127 26.76 4.38 -14.88
N PRO A 128 25.58 4.90 -14.47
CA PRO A 128 24.36 4.84 -15.27
C PRO A 128 24.48 5.50 -16.64
N SER A 129 25.47 6.39 -16.83
CA SER A 129 25.67 7.15 -18.08
C SER A 129 26.46 6.39 -19.15
N LYS A 130 27.05 5.23 -18.84
CA LYS A 130 28.00 4.52 -19.72
C LYS A 130 27.57 3.12 -20.15
N GLU A 131 26.29 2.76 -19.96
CA GLU A 131 25.89 1.35 -19.96
C GLU A 131 25.36 0.84 -21.31
N PHE A 132 25.80 -0.38 -21.66
CA PHE A 132 25.34 -1.15 -22.83
C PHE A 132 23.95 -1.78 -22.63
N MET A 133 23.51 -1.92 -21.38
CA MET A 133 22.17 -2.38 -20.99
C MET A 133 21.61 -1.46 -19.93
N GLY A 134 20.31 -1.17 -20.02
CA GLY A 134 19.63 -0.35 -19.03
C GLY A 134 19.67 -1.00 -17.65
N SER A 135 20.01 -0.21 -16.62
CA SER A 135 19.99 -0.63 -15.22
C SER A 135 18.68 -1.32 -14.79
N GLU A 136 17.56 -0.93 -15.42
CA GLU A 136 16.22 -1.51 -15.25
C GLU A 136 16.15 -3.00 -15.59
N GLN A 137 16.69 -3.40 -16.75
CA GLN A 137 16.66 -4.80 -17.18
C GLN A 137 17.43 -5.71 -16.22
N ARG A 138 18.52 -5.18 -15.64
CA ARG A 138 19.35 -5.90 -14.68
C ARG A 138 18.64 -6.09 -13.35
N ARG A 139 18.08 -5.02 -12.78
CA ARG A 139 17.27 -5.09 -11.56
C ARG A 139 16.09 -6.04 -11.75
N SER A 140 15.34 -5.91 -12.85
CA SER A 140 14.22 -6.79 -13.20
C SER A 140 14.60 -8.27 -13.20
N MET A 141 15.75 -8.62 -13.76
CA MET A 141 16.24 -10.00 -13.79
C MET A 141 16.52 -10.54 -12.39
N LEU A 142 17.20 -9.76 -11.54
CA LEU A 142 17.56 -10.16 -10.19
C LEU A 142 16.34 -10.28 -9.29
N ILE A 143 15.42 -9.33 -9.39
CA ILE A 143 14.11 -9.37 -8.76
C ILE A 143 13.34 -10.59 -9.23
N GLY A 144 13.40 -10.92 -10.52
CA GLY A 144 12.85 -12.15 -11.06
C GLY A 144 13.40 -13.40 -10.36
N ILE A 145 14.72 -13.50 -10.17
CA ILE A 145 15.34 -14.61 -9.43
C ILE A 145 14.85 -14.66 -7.98
N ILE A 146 14.77 -13.51 -7.31
CA ILE A 146 14.26 -13.41 -5.93
C ILE A 146 12.82 -13.93 -5.85
N ILE A 147 11.93 -13.50 -6.75
CA ILE A 147 10.54 -13.98 -6.79
C ILE A 147 10.48 -15.50 -6.95
N GLN A 148 11.27 -16.06 -7.87
CA GLN A 148 11.33 -17.52 -8.08
C GLN A 148 11.83 -18.27 -6.83
N CYS A 149 12.66 -17.62 -6.01
CA CYS A 149 13.12 -18.18 -4.76
C CYS A 149 12.09 -18.05 -3.63
N LEU A 150 11.29 -16.99 -3.61
CA LEU A 150 10.19 -16.80 -2.65
C LEU A 150 9.03 -17.79 -2.87
N GLU A 151 8.85 -18.33 -4.09
CA GLU A 151 7.81 -19.33 -4.38
C GLU A 151 8.02 -20.68 -3.63
N ASP A 152 9.24 -20.98 -3.18
CA ASP A 152 9.51 -22.15 -2.34
C ASP A 152 9.48 -21.75 -0.87
N SER A 153 8.42 -22.10 -0.14
CA SER A 153 8.22 -21.72 1.26
C SER A 153 9.33 -22.23 2.20
N ASN A 154 9.96 -23.38 1.91
CA ASN A 154 11.05 -23.90 2.73
C ASN A 154 12.32 -23.07 2.56
N ARG A 155 12.54 -22.53 1.35
CA ARG A 155 13.71 -21.72 1.01
C ARG A 155 13.47 -20.24 1.27
N ALA A 156 12.23 -19.76 1.18
CA ALA A 156 11.85 -18.37 1.41
C ALA A 156 12.41 -17.83 2.73
N ARG A 157 12.35 -18.62 3.81
CA ARG A 157 12.94 -18.27 5.12
C ARG A 157 14.42 -17.96 5.06
N ALA A 158 15.19 -18.72 4.28
CA ALA A 158 16.62 -18.46 4.13
C ALA A 158 16.86 -17.11 3.44
N LEU A 159 15.98 -16.68 2.54
CA LEU A 159 16.08 -15.43 1.78
C LEU A 159 15.79 -14.16 2.60
N PHE A 160 15.32 -14.29 3.84
CA PHE A 160 15.13 -13.16 4.78
C PHE A 160 16.45 -12.66 5.37
N GLU A 161 17.47 -12.49 4.53
CA GLU A 161 18.71 -11.82 4.92
C GLU A 161 18.57 -10.30 4.71
N PRO A 162 19.13 -9.47 5.62
CA PRO A 162 19.18 -8.02 5.45
C PRO A 162 19.64 -7.54 4.06
N LYS A 163 20.60 -8.22 3.43
CA LYS A 163 21.11 -7.86 2.08
C LYS A 163 20.03 -7.95 1.01
N THR A 164 19.32 -9.08 0.96
CA THR A 164 18.23 -9.33 0.02
C THR A 164 17.12 -8.29 0.17
N ILE A 165 16.71 -8.04 1.42
CA ILE A 165 15.67 -7.08 1.73
C ILE A 165 16.11 -5.67 1.31
N SER A 166 17.35 -5.28 1.65
CA SER A 166 17.93 -3.99 1.28
C SER A 166 17.99 -3.79 -0.23
N PHE A 167 18.36 -4.83 -0.98
CA PHE A 167 18.39 -4.79 -2.44
C PHE A 167 16.99 -4.59 -3.04
N VAL A 168 15.99 -5.33 -2.58
CA VAL A 168 14.60 -5.16 -3.04
C VAL A 168 14.08 -3.77 -2.72
N ILE A 169 14.35 -3.27 -1.51
CA ILE A 169 13.97 -1.91 -1.10
C ILE A 169 14.66 -0.86 -1.97
N ASP A 170 15.96 -0.99 -2.26
CA ASP A 170 16.68 -0.07 -3.14
C ASP A 170 16.08 -0.05 -4.55
N CYS A 171 15.75 -1.23 -5.10
CA CYS A 171 15.08 -1.33 -6.40
C CYS A 171 13.69 -0.67 -6.39
N TRP A 172 12.94 -0.84 -5.29
CA TRP A 172 11.62 -0.21 -5.13
C TRP A 172 11.73 1.30 -5.03
N MET A 173 12.65 1.79 -4.19
CA MET A 173 12.88 3.23 -3.98
C MET A 173 13.34 3.95 -5.26
N ARG A 174 13.99 3.22 -6.19
CA ARG A 174 14.49 3.73 -7.48
C ARG A 174 13.53 3.51 -8.66
N SER A 175 12.47 2.70 -8.52
CA SER A 175 11.51 2.49 -9.61
C SER A 175 10.46 3.61 -9.60
N TRP A 176 10.61 4.55 -10.54
CA TRP A 176 9.76 5.76 -10.61
C TRP A 176 8.65 5.65 -11.65
N SER A 177 8.91 4.94 -12.76
CA SER A 177 7.97 4.71 -13.84
C SER A 177 7.00 3.59 -13.50
N PHE A 178 5.76 3.73 -13.94
CA PHE A 178 4.78 2.65 -13.89
C PHE A 178 5.03 1.71 -15.08
N ASP A 179 6.05 0.88 -14.95
CA ASP A 179 6.45 -0.13 -15.92
C ASP A 179 6.39 -1.55 -15.31
N GLY A 180 6.71 -2.56 -16.12
CA GLY A 180 6.73 -3.94 -15.67
C GLY A 180 7.80 -4.23 -14.60
N GLU A 181 8.86 -3.42 -14.48
CA GLU A 181 9.86 -3.59 -13.42
C GLU A 181 9.25 -3.28 -12.06
N ARG A 182 8.54 -2.14 -11.96
CA ARG A 182 7.92 -1.70 -10.71
C ARG A 182 6.95 -2.75 -10.16
N GLU A 183 6.12 -3.35 -11.02
CA GLU A 183 5.22 -4.43 -10.62
C GLU A 183 5.98 -5.66 -10.12
N MET A 184 7.06 -6.08 -10.79
CA MET A 184 7.89 -7.18 -10.33
C MET A 184 8.53 -6.89 -8.98
N VAL A 185 9.07 -5.68 -8.78
CA VAL A 185 9.68 -5.26 -7.53
C VAL A 185 8.66 -5.26 -6.39
N LEU A 186 7.45 -4.75 -6.63
CA LEU A 186 6.36 -4.80 -5.66
C LEU A 186 5.94 -6.22 -5.33
N ASN A 187 5.89 -7.12 -6.32
CA ASN A 187 5.57 -8.52 -6.08
C ASN A 187 6.64 -9.20 -5.20
N ALA A 188 7.93 -8.88 -5.42
CA ALA A 188 9.00 -9.35 -4.54
C ALA A 188 8.86 -8.77 -3.13
N LEU A 189 8.62 -7.46 -3.00
CA LEU A 189 8.48 -6.77 -1.72
C LEU A 189 7.27 -7.27 -0.92
N ASN A 190 6.11 -7.39 -1.55
CA ASN A 190 4.90 -7.91 -0.93
C ASN A 190 5.01 -9.41 -0.62
N GLY A 191 5.66 -10.19 -1.49
CA GLY A 191 6.03 -11.57 -1.20
C GLY A 191 6.86 -11.65 0.08
N MET A 192 7.90 -10.82 0.21
CA MET A 192 8.69 -10.73 1.43
C MET A 192 7.82 -10.37 2.63
N ILE A 193 7.00 -9.33 2.56
CA ILE A 193 6.13 -8.89 3.66
C ILE A 193 5.16 -9.99 4.12
N LEU A 194 4.55 -10.72 3.19
CA LEU A 194 3.61 -11.82 3.52
C LEU A 194 4.30 -12.96 4.27
N PHE A 195 5.58 -13.18 3.99
CA PHE A 195 6.42 -14.18 4.65
C PHE A 195 7.11 -13.65 5.92
N VAL A 196 7.07 -12.35 6.20
CA VAL A 196 7.53 -11.79 7.48
C VAL A 196 6.59 -12.30 8.59
N GLU A 197 6.92 -13.48 9.12
CA GLU A 197 6.44 -13.95 10.42
C GLU A 197 6.87 -12.94 11.51
N GLU A 198 6.25 -12.97 12.70
CA GLU A 198 6.60 -12.04 13.78
C GLU A 198 8.10 -12.01 14.08
N ASP A 199 8.79 -13.14 13.90
CA ASP A 199 10.23 -13.31 14.16
C ASP A 199 11.16 -12.58 13.18
N HIS A 200 10.69 -12.21 11.98
CA HIS A 200 11.52 -11.53 10.95
C HIS A 200 11.19 -10.05 10.78
N LYS A 201 10.20 -9.54 11.53
CA LYS A 201 9.74 -8.17 11.40
C LYS A 201 10.82 -7.15 11.73
N ASP A 202 11.60 -7.42 12.78
CA ASP A 202 12.69 -6.54 13.19
C ASP A 202 13.80 -6.53 12.15
N THR A 203 14.15 -7.68 11.54
CA THR A 203 15.12 -7.74 10.44
C THR A 203 14.68 -6.92 9.22
N PHE A 204 13.40 -7.01 8.85
CA PHE A 204 12.86 -6.22 7.74
C PHE A 204 12.88 -4.71 8.04
N LEU A 205 12.48 -4.34 9.27
CA LEU A 205 12.55 -2.96 9.73
C LEU A 205 13.98 -2.44 9.77
N ASP A 206 14.89 -3.22 10.34
CA ASP A 206 16.31 -2.88 10.42
C ASP A 206 16.87 -2.72 9.02
N ALA A 207 16.61 -3.63 8.09
CA ALA A 207 17.06 -3.50 6.70
C ALA A 207 16.50 -2.21 6.05
N LEU A 208 15.20 -1.95 6.19
CA LEU A 208 14.58 -0.72 5.67
C LEU A 208 15.20 0.54 6.27
N LEU A 209 15.48 0.54 7.57
CA LEU A 209 16.04 1.68 8.30
C LEU A 209 17.58 1.78 8.20
N SER A 210 18.27 0.68 7.87
CA SER A 210 19.73 0.59 7.74
C SER A 210 20.20 0.77 6.32
N THR A 211 19.30 0.69 5.33
CA THR A 211 19.62 1.05 3.95
C THR A 211 20.26 2.44 3.91
N SER A 212 20.96 2.77 2.82
CA SER A 212 21.51 4.12 2.59
C SER A 212 20.47 5.24 2.60
N TYR A 213 19.19 4.93 2.78
CA TYR A 213 18.10 5.87 2.86
C TYR A 213 17.81 6.22 4.31
N ASP A 214 17.81 7.52 4.62
CA ASP A 214 17.24 7.97 5.88
C ASP A 214 15.71 7.70 5.91
N LEU A 215 15.15 7.58 7.12
CA LEU A 215 13.72 7.38 7.30
C LEU A 215 12.89 8.48 6.61
N ALA A 216 13.41 9.70 6.53
CA ALA A 216 12.76 10.81 5.82
C ALA A 216 12.61 10.53 4.32
N SER A 217 13.59 9.90 3.68
CA SER A 217 13.56 9.50 2.27
C SER A 217 12.52 8.42 2.01
N VAL A 218 12.43 7.42 2.89
CA VAL A 218 11.41 6.36 2.82
C VAL A 218 10.00 6.95 2.96
N ILE A 219 9.75 7.78 3.98
CA ILE A 219 8.47 8.47 4.15
C ILE A 219 8.17 9.41 2.97
N GLY A 220 9.19 10.09 2.46
CA GLY A 220 9.09 10.92 1.27
C GLY A 220 8.67 10.13 0.03
N HIS A 221 9.17 8.89 -0.12
CA HIS A 221 8.81 7.99 -1.22
C HIS A 221 7.33 7.61 -1.15
N PHE A 222 6.84 7.11 0.01
CA PHE A 222 5.40 6.88 0.19
C PHE A 222 4.57 8.14 -0.03
N GLY A 223 5.08 9.30 0.38
CA GLY A 223 4.40 10.57 0.17
C GLY A 223 4.21 10.88 -1.32
N ARG A 224 5.21 10.59 -2.16
CA ARG A 224 5.14 10.76 -3.61
C ARG A 224 4.19 9.75 -4.24
N ILE A 225 4.21 8.49 -3.80
CA ILE A 225 3.22 7.47 -4.22
C ILE A 225 1.79 7.97 -4.01
N LEU A 226 1.48 8.48 -2.80
CA LEU A 226 0.17 9.03 -2.48
C LEU A 226 -0.18 10.29 -3.27
N GLU A 227 0.79 10.96 -3.91
CA GLU A 227 0.57 12.14 -4.75
C GLU A 227 0.41 11.78 -6.24
N GLN A 228 0.83 10.59 -6.68
CA GLN A 228 0.65 10.14 -8.07
C GLN A 228 -0.84 9.96 -8.39
N GLU A 229 -1.35 10.67 -9.40
CA GLU A 229 -2.77 10.65 -9.77
C GLU A 229 -3.19 9.39 -10.53
N HIS A 230 -2.26 8.76 -11.25
CA HIS A 230 -2.51 7.55 -12.02
C HIS A 230 -2.56 6.28 -11.15
N LEU A 231 -2.01 6.32 -9.94
CA LEU A 231 -2.08 5.20 -9.00
C LEU A 231 -3.45 5.16 -8.33
N VAL A 232 -4.28 4.23 -8.77
CA VAL A 232 -5.62 4.00 -8.21
C VAL A 232 -5.88 2.52 -7.97
N GLY A 233 -6.83 2.22 -7.08
CA GLY A 233 -7.22 0.86 -6.76
C GLY A 233 -6.05 0.00 -6.30
N SER A 234 -5.94 -1.22 -6.85
CA SER A 234 -5.02 -2.26 -6.36
C SER A 234 -3.55 -1.86 -6.48
N GLN A 235 -3.20 -1.05 -7.47
CA GLN A 235 -1.84 -0.54 -7.64
C GLN A 235 -1.41 0.31 -6.46
N LEU A 236 -2.27 1.24 -6.03
CA LEU A 236 -2.01 2.07 -4.85
C LEU A 236 -1.95 1.23 -3.57
N VAL A 237 -2.86 0.25 -3.43
CA VAL A 237 -2.90 -0.66 -2.28
C VAL A 237 -1.61 -1.46 -2.16
N ASN A 238 -1.12 -2.04 -3.26
CA ASN A 238 0.14 -2.80 -3.29
C ASN A 238 1.33 -1.93 -2.88
N GLU A 239 1.35 -0.68 -3.31
CA GLU A 239 2.41 0.29 -3.00
C GLU A 239 2.43 0.74 -1.54
N ILE A 240 1.26 0.83 -0.89
CA ILE A 240 1.16 1.26 0.51
C ILE A 240 1.17 0.09 1.49
N THR A 241 1.08 -1.15 1.02
CA THR A 241 1.13 -2.36 1.87
C THR A 241 2.37 -2.41 2.77
N PRO A 242 3.59 -2.13 2.25
CA PRO A 242 4.79 -2.07 3.10
C PRO A 242 4.66 -1.03 4.23
N LEU A 243 3.98 0.10 3.98
CA LEU A 243 3.79 1.14 4.99
C LEU A 243 2.97 0.64 6.19
N VAL A 244 1.94 -0.19 5.96
CA VAL A 244 1.09 -0.74 7.03
C VAL A 244 1.91 -1.56 8.02
N LEU A 245 2.87 -2.35 7.52
CA LEU A 245 3.75 -3.16 8.36
C LEU A 245 4.66 -2.28 9.22
N ILE A 246 5.30 -1.28 8.59
CA ILE A 246 6.35 -0.49 9.24
C ILE A 246 5.81 0.66 10.09
N ALA A 247 4.60 1.13 9.84
CA ALA A 247 3.97 2.20 10.63
C ALA A 247 3.84 1.84 12.11
N ARG A 248 3.82 0.54 12.44
CA ARG A 248 3.84 0.02 13.82
C ARG A 248 5.11 0.35 14.59
N ASN A 249 6.20 0.69 13.91
CA ASN A 249 7.43 1.14 14.55
C ASN A 249 7.24 2.59 15.04
N PRO A 250 7.46 2.89 16.34
CA PRO A 250 7.23 4.23 16.89
C PRO A 250 8.02 5.35 16.20
N ALA A 251 9.25 5.07 15.73
CA ALA A 251 10.06 6.06 15.01
C ALA A 251 9.45 6.36 13.64
N VAL A 252 8.97 5.34 12.93
CA VAL A 252 8.28 5.49 11.64
C VAL A 252 6.97 6.26 11.81
N ALA A 253 6.13 5.86 12.76
CA ALA A 253 4.92 6.61 13.14
C ALA A 253 5.27 8.07 13.46
N GLN A 254 6.42 8.31 14.10
CA GLN A 254 6.86 9.66 14.40
C GLN A 254 7.25 10.49 13.20
N SER A 255 8.01 9.92 12.27
CA SER A 255 8.35 10.59 11.03
C SER A 255 7.12 10.83 10.14
N LEU A 256 6.15 9.92 10.10
CA LEU A 256 4.88 10.13 9.40
C LEU A 256 4.15 11.39 9.89
N VAL A 257 4.10 11.60 11.21
CA VAL A 257 3.49 12.79 11.80
C VAL A 257 4.26 14.07 11.46
N GLN A 258 5.59 14.04 11.59
CA GLN A 258 6.47 15.17 11.29
C GLN A 258 6.38 15.59 9.81
N CYS A 259 6.19 14.63 8.91
CA CYS A 259 6.02 14.89 7.48
C CYS A 259 4.58 15.27 7.07
N ASN A 260 3.66 15.47 8.02
CA ASN A 260 2.23 15.73 7.76
C ASN A 260 1.60 14.72 6.79
N PHE A 261 1.96 13.44 6.95
CA PHE A 261 1.56 12.37 6.03
C PHE A 261 0.04 12.15 5.97
N ASP A 262 -0.69 12.49 7.03
CA ASP A 262 -2.15 12.46 7.07
C ASP A 262 -2.80 13.40 6.04
N GLY A 263 -2.14 14.51 5.69
CA GLY A 263 -2.59 15.36 4.59
C GLY A 263 -2.57 14.64 3.24
N LYS A 264 -1.50 13.88 2.98
CA LYS A 264 -1.33 13.10 1.74
C LYS A 264 -2.30 11.92 1.68
N LEU A 265 -2.47 11.19 2.79
CA LEU A 265 -3.46 10.11 2.90
C LEU A 265 -4.88 10.61 2.63
N SER A 266 -5.23 11.79 3.17
CA SER A 266 -6.55 12.37 2.94
C SER A 266 -6.79 12.71 1.47
N LEU A 267 -5.79 13.25 0.77
CA LEU A 267 -5.91 13.57 -0.65
C LEU A 267 -6.04 12.28 -1.47
N ALA A 268 -5.23 11.26 -1.17
CA ALA A 268 -5.34 9.96 -1.81
C ALA A 268 -6.72 9.31 -1.60
N LEU A 269 -7.27 9.33 -0.38
CA LEU A 269 -8.63 8.86 -0.10
C LEU A 269 -9.69 9.63 -0.87
N GLN A 270 -9.56 10.95 -0.95
CA GLN A 270 -10.47 11.77 -1.74
C GLN A 270 -10.45 11.33 -3.21
N ARG A 271 -9.27 11.05 -3.77
CA ARG A 271 -9.14 10.56 -5.15
C ARG A 271 -9.75 9.16 -5.31
N GLN A 272 -9.43 8.22 -4.42
CA GLN A 272 -9.99 6.85 -4.48
C GLN A 272 -11.51 6.85 -4.34
N SER A 273 -12.08 7.73 -3.50
CA SER A 273 -13.54 7.85 -3.34
C SER A 273 -14.31 8.25 -4.60
N LYS A 274 -13.62 8.72 -5.63
CA LYS A 274 -14.19 9.07 -6.95
C LYS A 274 -13.98 7.96 -7.99
N SER A 275 -13.21 6.92 -7.67
CA SER A 275 -12.97 5.78 -8.55
C SER A 275 -14.17 4.86 -8.52
N ASP A 276 -14.54 4.31 -9.68
CA ASP A 276 -15.62 3.31 -9.80
C ASP A 276 -15.20 1.91 -9.27
N ASN A 277 -13.90 1.70 -8.97
CA ASN A 277 -13.40 0.42 -8.46
C ASN A 277 -13.60 0.29 -6.94
N SER A 278 -14.75 -0.27 -6.54
CA SER A 278 -15.14 -0.38 -5.13
C SER A 278 -14.24 -1.27 -4.27
N GLU A 279 -13.77 -2.42 -4.78
CA GLU A 279 -13.04 -3.39 -3.96
C GLU A 279 -11.68 -2.84 -3.51
N ALA A 280 -10.87 -2.39 -4.45
CA ALA A 280 -9.56 -1.85 -4.12
C ALA A 280 -9.63 -0.50 -3.37
N THR A 281 -10.75 0.23 -3.52
CA THR A 281 -11.01 1.41 -2.69
C THR A 281 -11.23 1.01 -1.24
N ASP A 282 -11.91 -0.11 -0.98
CA ASP A 282 -12.14 -0.60 0.37
C ASP A 282 -10.84 -1.05 1.05
N ASP A 283 -9.95 -1.76 0.33
CA ASP A 283 -8.63 -2.14 0.86
C ASP A 283 -7.79 -0.92 1.24
N PHE A 284 -7.78 0.10 0.37
CA PHE A 284 -7.09 1.35 0.65
C PHE A 284 -7.68 2.08 1.87
N ILE A 285 -9.02 2.05 2.03
CA ILE A 285 -9.70 2.55 3.22
C ILE A 285 -9.21 1.79 4.47
N PHE A 286 -9.15 0.46 4.42
CA PHE A 286 -8.70 -0.36 5.56
C PHE A 286 -7.26 -0.04 5.96
N TYR A 287 -6.33 -0.03 5.00
CA TYR A 287 -4.93 0.30 5.25
C TYR A 287 -4.74 1.72 5.78
N THR A 288 -5.52 2.68 5.28
CA THR A 288 -5.51 4.04 5.82
C THR A 288 -5.92 4.06 7.30
N GLY A 289 -6.91 3.25 7.69
CA GLY A 289 -7.33 3.11 9.08
C GLY A 289 -6.21 2.58 9.99
N HIS A 290 -5.46 1.58 9.53
CA HIS A 290 -4.30 1.05 10.25
C HIS A 290 -3.17 2.08 10.37
N ILE A 291 -2.78 2.73 9.27
CA ILE A 291 -1.71 3.73 9.28
C ILE A 291 -2.07 4.90 10.20
N LEU A 292 -3.31 5.40 10.13
CA LEU A 292 -3.79 6.48 11.00
C LEU A 292 -3.80 6.05 12.48
N LEU A 293 -4.21 4.82 12.78
CA LEU A 293 -4.19 4.30 14.14
C LEU A 293 -2.77 4.32 14.72
N GLU A 294 -1.77 3.88 13.94
CA GLU A 294 -0.37 3.89 14.38
C GLU A 294 0.17 5.33 14.54
N MET A 295 -0.17 6.24 13.62
CA MET A 295 0.18 7.67 13.72
C MET A 295 -0.40 8.34 14.97
N VAL A 296 -1.63 7.97 15.34
CA VAL A 296 -2.33 8.47 16.53
C VAL A 296 -2.35 7.45 17.67
N ASP A 297 -1.36 6.55 17.73
CA ASP A 297 -1.28 5.64 18.85
C ASP A 297 -0.91 6.43 20.11
N ILE A 298 -1.70 6.24 21.16
CA ILE A 298 -1.48 6.86 22.47
C ILE A 298 -0.15 6.44 23.11
N ARG A 299 0.38 5.27 22.72
CA ARG A 299 1.71 4.81 23.11
C ARG A 299 2.83 5.62 22.47
N SER A 300 2.55 6.35 21.39
CA SER A 300 3.55 7.16 20.72
C SER A 300 3.88 8.42 21.56
N PRO A 301 5.17 8.72 21.80
CA PRO A 301 5.63 9.81 22.67
C PRO A 301 5.41 11.24 22.11
N HIS A 302 4.59 11.39 21.05
CA HIS A 302 4.31 12.66 20.40
C HIS A 302 3.77 13.75 21.32
N ARG A 303 4.48 14.87 21.41
CA ARG A 303 4.04 16.08 22.13
C ARG A 303 2.74 16.66 21.56
N ASP A 304 2.53 16.52 20.24
CA ASP A 304 1.39 17.09 19.50
C ASP A 304 0.24 16.11 19.24
N PHE A 305 0.19 15.00 19.99
CA PHE A 305 -0.82 13.95 19.84
C PHE A 305 -2.26 14.49 19.72
N MET A 306 -2.68 15.36 20.65
CA MET A 306 -4.05 15.88 20.62
C MET A 306 -4.33 16.74 19.39
N THR A 307 -3.32 17.47 18.91
CA THR A 307 -3.42 18.29 17.69
C THR A 307 -3.59 17.40 16.47
N LEU A 308 -2.76 16.37 16.33
CA LEU A 308 -2.85 15.38 15.26
C LEU A 308 -4.18 14.63 15.30
N PHE A 309 -4.56 14.08 16.46
CA PHE A 309 -5.82 13.34 16.63
C PHE A 309 -7.02 14.20 16.26
N THR A 310 -7.04 15.46 16.71
CA THR A 310 -8.07 16.44 16.33
C THR A 310 -8.04 16.73 14.83
N ARG A 311 -6.86 16.86 14.22
CA ARG A 311 -6.72 17.11 12.77
C ARG A 311 -7.27 15.95 11.95
N VAL A 312 -6.90 14.71 12.30
CA VAL A 312 -7.40 13.48 11.68
C VAL A 312 -8.92 13.40 11.79
N LEU A 313 -9.48 13.55 13.00
CA LEU A 313 -10.93 13.44 13.20
C LEU A 313 -11.73 14.62 12.63
N ARG A 314 -11.11 15.77 12.38
CA ARG A 314 -11.75 16.91 11.68
C ARG A 314 -11.79 16.70 10.17
N ASN A 315 -10.92 15.84 9.64
CA ASN A 315 -10.84 15.59 8.21
C ASN A 315 -12.10 14.87 7.73
N ARG A 316 -12.76 15.47 6.74
CA ARG A 316 -14.00 14.94 6.18
C ARG A 316 -13.80 13.54 5.58
N TYR A 317 -12.72 13.34 4.83
CA TYR A 317 -12.48 12.11 4.07
C TYR A 317 -12.17 10.94 5.00
N PHE A 318 -11.42 11.16 6.08
CA PHE A 318 -11.20 10.14 7.10
C PHE A 318 -12.49 9.75 7.82
N MET A 319 -13.34 10.72 8.16
CA MET A 319 -14.62 10.43 8.81
C MET A 319 -15.57 9.65 7.88
N GLU A 320 -15.64 10.02 6.61
CA GLU A 320 -16.46 9.31 5.60
C GLU A 320 -15.90 7.89 5.34
N ALA A 321 -14.59 7.74 5.18
CA ALA A 321 -13.92 6.45 4.98
C ALA A 321 -14.09 5.50 6.19
N GLY A 322 -13.83 5.98 7.40
CA GLY A 322 -14.00 5.16 8.61
C GLY A 322 -15.45 4.77 8.85
N ALA A 323 -16.41 5.65 8.56
CA ALA A 323 -17.84 5.32 8.60
C ALA A 323 -18.19 4.21 7.59
N ALA A 324 -17.73 4.33 6.35
CA ALA A 324 -17.96 3.34 5.29
C ALA A 324 -17.35 1.97 5.66
N ALA A 325 -16.12 1.95 6.19
CA ALA A 325 -15.46 0.73 6.65
C ALA A 325 -16.29 -0.01 7.70
N LEU A 326 -16.76 0.69 8.74
CA LEU A 326 -17.59 0.08 9.78
C LEU A 326 -18.95 -0.42 9.25
N GLN A 327 -19.56 0.31 8.31
CA GLN A 327 -20.80 -0.14 7.66
C GLN A 327 -20.58 -1.42 6.84
N LYS A 328 -19.43 -1.54 6.16
CA LYS A 328 -19.08 -2.73 5.38
C LYS A 328 -18.86 -3.93 6.30
N ALA A 329 -18.08 -3.76 7.37
CA ALA A 329 -17.85 -4.83 8.34
C ALA A 329 -19.11 -5.25 9.13
N ASP A 330 -20.07 -4.36 9.31
CA ASP A 330 -21.36 -4.69 9.91
C ASP A 330 -22.23 -5.60 9.02
N LYS A 331 -22.09 -5.44 7.70
CA LYS A 331 -22.84 -6.20 6.68
C LYS A 331 -22.17 -7.52 6.33
N ALA A 332 -20.85 -7.61 6.45
CA ALA A 332 -20.15 -8.88 6.36
C ALA A 332 -20.70 -9.79 7.47
N GLU A 333 -21.16 -10.99 7.11
CA GLU A 333 -21.76 -11.93 8.07
C GLU A 333 -20.82 -12.14 9.26
N THR A 334 -21.38 -12.29 10.46
CA THR A 334 -20.66 -12.26 11.75
C THR A 334 -19.52 -13.28 11.92
N SER A 335 -19.34 -14.18 10.96
CA SER A 335 -18.30 -15.22 10.90
C SER A 335 -17.04 -14.82 10.13
N ASP A 336 -17.01 -13.69 9.44
CA ASP A 336 -15.81 -13.25 8.72
C ASP A 336 -14.84 -12.51 9.67
N ASP A 337 -13.99 -13.30 10.34
CA ASP A 337 -12.94 -12.77 11.23
C ASP A 337 -11.89 -11.95 10.47
N GLU A 338 -11.69 -12.19 9.17
CA GLU A 338 -10.76 -11.43 8.34
C GLU A 338 -11.24 -9.98 8.16
N MET A 339 -12.53 -9.80 7.83
CA MET A 339 -13.13 -8.46 7.72
C MET A 339 -13.02 -7.68 9.04
N ARG A 340 -13.19 -8.35 10.18
CA ARG A 340 -13.00 -7.72 11.51
C ARG A 340 -11.56 -7.24 11.71
N ILE A 341 -10.57 -8.02 11.27
CA ILE A 341 -9.16 -7.65 11.33
C ILE A 341 -8.89 -6.43 10.42
N GLN A 342 -9.48 -6.41 9.22
CA GLN A 342 -9.32 -5.32 8.26
C GLN A 342 -9.84 -3.98 8.81
N VAL A 343 -11.03 -3.95 9.45
CA VAL A 343 -11.59 -2.71 10.01
C VAL A 343 -11.08 -2.32 11.39
N ARG A 344 -10.25 -3.16 12.02
CA ARG A 344 -9.75 -2.96 13.39
C ARG A 344 -9.07 -1.60 13.57
N GLY A 345 -8.36 -1.11 12.55
CA GLY A 345 -7.75 0.22 12.54
C GLY A 345 -8.76 1.34 12.82
N TRP A 346 -9.85 1.38 12.05
CA TRP A 346 -10.93 2.37 12.19
C TRP A 346 -11.73 2.20 13.48
N TYR A 347 -12.05 0.95 13.83
CA TYR A 347 -12.75 0.67 15.07
C TYR A 347 -11.96 1.18 16.28
N ASN A 348 -10.68 0.85 16.37
CA ASN A 348 -9.82 1.29 17.45
C ASN A 348 -9.64 2.81 17.47
N LEU A 349 -9.55 3.45 16.30
CA LEU A 349 -9.48 4.91 16.19
C LEU A 349 -10.72 5.57 16.81
N PHE A 350 -11.92 5.12 16.44
CA PHE A 350 -13.17 5.68 16.96
C PHE A 350 -13.44 5.26 18.41
N HIS A 351 -13.12 4.03 18.78
CA HIS A 351 -13.20 3.56 20.16
C HIS A 351 -12.25 4.36 21.07
N GLY A 352 -11.06 4.71 20.57
CA GLY A 352 -10.08 5.56 21.24
C GLY A 352 -10.64 6.92 21.66
N ILE A 353 -11.58 7.49 20.90
CA ILE A 353 -12.26 8.76 21.26
C ILE A 353 -12.92 8.65 22.63
N ARG A 354 -13.59 7.53 22.92
CA ARG A 354 -14.20 7.31 24.23
C ARG A 354 -13.15 7.30 25.32
N HIS A 355 -12.05 6.60 25.12
CA HIS A 355 -10.99 6.51 26.13
C HIS A 355 -10.29 7.85 26.35
N ILE A 356 -9.99 8.58 25.28
CA ILE A 356 -9.25 9.84 25.31
C ILE A 356 -10.11 10.96 25.90
N PHE A 357 -11.39 11.05 25.52
CA PHE A 357 -12.22 12.19 25.89
C PHE A 357 -13.20 11.95 27.04
N ILE A 358 -13.67 10.71 27.22
CA ILE A 358 -14.67 10.36 28.26
C ILE A 358 -13.99 9.71 29.46
N GLY A 359 -12.86 9.03 29.23
CA GLY A 359 -12.31 8.06 30.16
C GLY A 359 -13.09 6.75 30.10
N CYS A 360 -12.41 5.64 30.34
CA CYS A 360 -13.03 4.31 30.31
C CYS A 360 -13.80 3.97 31.60
N GLY A 361 -13.74 4.81 32.64
CA GLY A 361 -14.30 4.52 33.96
C GLY A 361 -13.56 3.42 34.73
N VAL A 362 -12.54 2.79 34.14
CA VAL A 362 -11.69 1.80 34.80
C VAL A 362 -10.65 2.53 35.65
N PRO A 363 -10.55 2.23 36.95
CA PRO A 363 -9.57 2.87 37.83
C PRO A 363 -8.12 2.60 37.38
N VAL A 364 -7.40 3.69 37.18
CA VAL A 364 -5.93 3.86 37.23
C VAL A 364 -5.08 3.24 36.10
N ASP A 365 -5.41 2.10 35.47
CA ASP A 365 -4.45 1.39 34.58
C ASP A 365 -4.79 1.26 33.09
N CYS A 366 -5.80 1.96 32.58
CA CYS A 366 -6.06 1.94 31.14
C CYS A 366 -4.94 2.66 30.36
N ALA A 367 -4.23 1.92 29.49
CA ALA A 367 -3.18 2.44 28.63
C ALA A 367 -3.63 3.64 27.77
N PHE A 368 -4.92 3.71 27.42
CA PHE A 368 -5.52 4.82 26.69
C PHE A 368 -5.91 6.02 27.57
N CYS A 369 -6.10 5.85 28.88
CA CYS A 369 -6.54 6.95 29.75
C CYS A 369 -5.40 7.59 30.55
N LYS A 370 -4.31 6.86 30.81
CA LYS A 370 -3.18 7.34 31.63
C LYS A 370 -2.51 8.63 31.12
N PRO A 371 -2.22 8.83 29.81
CA PRO A 371 -1.24 9.86 29.44
C PRO A 371 -1.81 11.25 29.09
N ARG A 372 -3.04 11.39 28.56
CA ARG A 372 -3.41 12.60 27.78
C ARG A 372 -4.91 12.94 27.79
N LEU A 373 -5.50 13.17 28.96
CA LEU A 373 -6.83 13.80 29.02
C LEU A 373 -6.75 15.20 28.36
N PRO A 374 -7.64 15.51 27.40
CA PRO A 374 -7.68 16.84 26.81
C PRO A 374 -7.94 17.86 27.89
N THR A 375 -7.07 18.85 27.98
CA THR A 375 -7.19 19.94 28.95
C THR A 375 -8.36 20.88 28.64
N SER A 376 -8.94 20.82 27.43
CA SER A 376 -10.05 21.70 27.04
C SER A 376 -11.20 21.00 26.30
N ARG A 377 -12.43 21.30 26.75
CA ARG A 377 -13.69 21.02 26.04
C ARG A 377 -13.71 21.60 24.62
N SER A 378 -12.91 22.63 24.35
CA SER A 378 -12.80 23.26 23.04
C SER A 378 -12.22 22.33 21.96
N SER A 379 -11.31 21.41 22.31
CA SER A 379 -10.75 20.46 21.34
C SER A 379 -11.79 19.43 20.89
N VAL A 380 -12.62 18.93 21.81
CA VAL A 380 -13.76 18.04 21.52
C VAL A 380 -14.72 18.72 20.54
N MET A 381 -15.07 19.97 20.80
CA MET A 381 -16.07 20.70 19.99
C MET A 381 -15.58 20.99 18.57
N LYS A 382 -14.26 21.03 18.33
CA LYS A 382 -13.72 21.18 16.97
C LYS A 382 -13.98 19.95 16.08
N ILE A 383 -14.14 18.76 16.68
CA ILE A 383 -14.32 17.48 15.98
C ILE A 383 -15.80 17.21 15.68
N ARG A 384 -16.71 17.68 16.55
CA ARG A 384 -18.17 17.50 16.42
C ARG A 384 -18.71 17.77 15.00
N PRO A 385 -18.34 18.87 14.30
CA PRO A 385 -18.78 19.12 12.93
C PRO A 385 -18.45 18.01 11.92
N ALA A 386 -17.37 17.26 12.13
CA ALA A 386 -17.00 16.15 11.26
C ALA A 386 -17.90 14.93 11.54
N PHE A 387 -18.15 14.63 12.82
CA PHE A 387 -19.07 13.57 13.25
C PHE A 387 -20.50 13.80 12.80
N GLU A 388 -21.03 15.02 12.91
CA GLU A 388 -22.39 15.35 12.45
C GLU A 388 -22.65 14.99 10.98
N ARG A 389 -21.59 14.90 10.16
CA ARG A 389 -21.73 14.53 8.74
C ARG A 389 -22.10 13.07 8.55
N VAL A 390 -21.53 12.20 9.39
CA VAL A 390 -21.57 10.74 9.22
C VAL A 390 -22.44 10.06 10.27
N ALA A 391 -22.67 10.67 11.43
CA ALA A 391 -23.35 10.09 12.59
C ALA A 391 -24.66 9.36 12.27
N PHE A 392 -25.72 10.08 11.86
CA PHE A 392 -27.02 9.45 11.57
C PHE A 392 -27.00 8.58 10.31
N PRO A 393 -26.34 8.99 9.21
CA PRO A 393 -26.23 8.11 8.05
C PRO A 393 -25.62 6.75 8.39
N THR A 394 -24.55 6.75 9.18
CA THR A 394 -23.89 5.53 9.63
C THR A 394 -24.78 4.73 10.59
N LEU A 395 -25.34 5.38 11.61
CA LEU A 395 -26.20 4.70 12.58
C LEU A 395 -27.41 4.01 11.93
N ALA A 396 -28.02 4.64 10.92
CA ALA A 396 -29.21 4.13 10.23
C ALA A 396 -28.93 2.85 9.42
N THR A 397 -27.69 2.65 8.96
CA THR A 397 -27.29 1.50 8.14
C THR A 397 -26.74 0.32 8.95
N LEU A 398 -26.39 0.54 10.23
CA LEU A 398 -25.81 -0.50 11.08
C LEU A 398 -26.90 -1.39 11.68
N SER A 399 -26.61 -2.69 11.74
CA SER A 399 -27.46 -3.75 12.26
C SER A 399 -27.83 -3.50 13.72
N LYS A 400 -29.09 -3.80 14.06
CA LYS A 400 -29.54 -3.76 15.45
C LYS A 400 -28.71 -4.80 16.22
N ASN A 401 -28.01 -4.34 17.25
CA ASN A 401 -27.13 -5.14 18.14
C ASN A 401 -25.67 -5.32 17.67
N SER A 402 -25.22 -4.67 16.60
CA SER A 402 -23.78 -4.69 16.32
C SER A 402 -22.98 -3.83 17.30
N GLU A 403 -21.74 -4.23 17.55
CA GLU A 403 -20.81 -3.45 18.37
C GLU A 403 -20.53 -2.06 17.75
N TYR A 404 -20.53 -1.98 16.42
CA TYR A 404 -20.38 -0.73 15.68
C TYR A 404 -21.55 0.22 15.96
N GLN A 405 -22.78 -0.31 15.98
CA GLN A 405 -23.96 0.50 16.32
C GLN A 405 -23.86 1.03 17.76
N TYR A 406 -23.42 0.20 18.70
CA TYR A 406 -23.20 0.61 20.09
C TYR A 406 -22.15 1.73 20.17
N LEU A 407 -21.00 1.57 19.51
CA LEU A 407 -19.95 2.58 19.43
C LEU A 407 -20.50 3.92 18.91
N TRP A 408 -21.23 3.92 17.79
CA TRP A 408 -21.81 5.14 17.24
C TRP A 408 -22.82 5.80 18.16
N LYS A 409 -23.68 5.03 18.86
CA LYS A 409 -24.61 5.59 19.86
C LYS A 409 -23.86 6.30 20.99
N GLN A 410 -22.76 5.73 21.47
CA GLN A 410 -21.93 6.35 22.51
C GLN A 410 -21.30 7.67 22.01
N LEU A 411 -20.75 7.67 20.79
CA LEU A 411 -20.14 8.87 20.20
C LEU A 411 -21.17 9.98 19.95
N ILE A 412 -22.36 9.63 19.42
CA ILE A 412 -23.47 10.57 19.22
C ILE A 412 -23.90 11.21 20.53
N LYS A 413 -24.09 10.39 21.57
CA LYS A 413 -24.43 10.89 22.92
C LYS A 413 -23.32 11.78 23.48
N PHE A 414 -22.06 11.38 23.32
CA PHE A 414 -20.91 12.12 23.85
C PHE A 414 -20.76 13.50 23.21
N PHE A 415 -20.88 13.60 21.89
CA PHE A 415 -20.77 14.86 21.16
C PHE A 415 -22.05 15.70 21.19
N ASP A 416 -23.10 15.24 21.89
CA ASP A 416 -24.41 15.88 21.93
C ASP A 416 -24.96 16.16 20.51
N ILE A 417 -24.85 15.14 19.65
CA ILE A 417 -25.32 15.20 18.27
C ILE A 417 -26.80 14.84 18.24
N THR A 418 -27.63 15.85 18.02
CA THR A 418 -29.09 15.71 17.89
C THR A 418 -29.51 15.71 16.42
N ALA A 419 -30.72 15.22 16.13
CA ALA A 419 -31.29 15.29 14.79
C ALA A 419 -31.39 16.75 14.29
N GLU A 420 -31.68 17.67 15.20
CA GLU A 420 -31.76 19.11 14.95
C GLU A 420 -30.39 19.70 14.58
N SER A 421 -29.33 19.35 15.32
CA SER A 421 -27.96 19.82 15.01
C SER A 421 -27.51 19.38 13.61
N VAL A 422 -27.85 18.14 13.25
CA VAL A 422 -27.52 17.57 11.94
C VAL A 422 -28.38 18.18 10.83
N ARG A 423 -29.68 18.40 11.06
CA ARG A 423 -30.56 19.11 10.12
C ARG A 423 -30.07 20.53 9.87
N SER A 424 -29.77 21.28 10.93
CA SER A 424 -29.25 22.66 10.82
C SER A 424 -28.00 22.69 9.93
N ARG A 425 -27.03 21.79 10.18
CA ARG A 425 -25.85 21.64 9.33
C ARG A 425 -26.20 21.36 7.87
N TYR A 426 -27.19 20.51 7.63
CA TYR A 426 -27.61 20.12 6.28
C TYR A 426 -28.25 21.26 5.52
N GLN A 427 -29.04 22.09 6.19
CA GLN A 427 -29.61 23.32 5.63
C GLN A 427 -28.49 24.27 5.17
N HIS A 428 -27.48 24.52 6.02
CA HIS A 428 -26.32 25.34 5.66
C HIS A 428 -25.56 24.80 4.44
N GLY A 429 -25.44 23.48 4.32
CA GLY A 429 -24.79 22.83 3.18
C GLY A 429 -25.68 22.63 1.95
N GLN A 430 -26.91 23.18 1.95
CA GLN A 430 -27.94 22.97 0.93
C GLN A 430 -28.13 21.48 0.59
N LYS A 431 -28.11 20.61 1.61
CA LYS A 431 -28.28 19.16 1.49
C LYS A 431 -29.71 18.75 1.86
N CYS A 432 -30.11 17.55 1.45
CA CYS A 432 -31.47 17.05 1.74
C CYS A 432 -31.72 16.98 3.25
N SER A 433 -32.76 17.64 3.74
CA SER A 433 -32.99 17.79 5.19
C SER A 433 -33.59 16.57 5.88
N ASP A 434 -34.06 15.60 5.09
CA ASP A 434 -34.40 14.27 5.61
C ASP A 434 -33.13 13.54 6.05
N VAL A 435 -32.99 13.34 7.36
CA VAL A 435 -31.86 12.66 8.00
C VAL A 435 -31.76 11.18 7.59
N TYR A 436 -32.83 10.60 7.04
CA TYR A 436 -32.88 9.21 6.56
C TYR A 436 -32.87 9.10 5.03
N CYS A 437 -32.50 10.18 4.32
CA CYS A 437 -32.47 10.19 2.87
C CYS A 437 -31.51 9.11 2.33
N ALA A 438 -32.07 8.09 1.66
CA ALA A 438 -31.29 6.98 1.08
C ALA A 438 -30.17 7.46 0.16
N SER A 439 -30.42 8.45 -0.70
CA SER A 439 -29.37 9.00 -1.57
C SER A 439 -28.15 9.49 -0.77
N ARG A 440 -28.36 10.02 0.44
CA ARG A 440 -27.28 10.42 1.34
C ARG A 440 -26.62 9.25 2.05
N LEU A 441 -27.41 8.26 2.47
CA LEU A 441 -26.88 7.04 3.09
C LEU A 441 -25.89 6.31 2.17
N PHE A 442 -26.13 6.38 0.86
CA PHE A 442 -25.30 5.75 -0.16
C PHE A 442 -24.35 6.72 -0.89
N GLY A 443 -24.17 7.95 -0.38
CA GLY A 443 -23.24 8.92 -0.97
C GLY A 443 -23.63 9.46 -2.37
N SER A 444 -24.78 9.09 -2.91
CA SER A 444 -25.25 9.59 -4.20
C SER A 444 -25.70 11.04 -4.11
N GLN A 445 -25.08 11.89 -4.94
CA GLN A 445 -25.58 13.25 -5.11
C GLN A 445 -26.87 13.20 -5.92
N SER A 446 -27.99 13.58 -5.32
CA SER A 446 -29.20 13.87 -6.10
C SER A 446 -28.94 15.11 -6.94
N GLU A 447 -28.82 14.95 -8.26
CA GLU A 447 -28.57 16.04 -9.22
C GLU A 447 -29.63 17.15 -9.14
N LYS A 448 -30.86 16.78 -8.78
CA LYS A 448 -31.97 17.71 -8.59
C LYS A 448 -32.40 17.69 -7.14
N LYS A 449 -32.24 18.82 -6.45
CA LYS A 449 -32.81 19.06 -5.13
C LYS A 449 -34.02 19.97 -5.27
N ARG A 450 -35.12 19.62 -4.62
CA ARG A 450 -36.32 20.43 -4.54
C ARG A 450 -36.24 21.28 -3.27
N VAL A 451 -36.40 22.59 -3.43
CA VAL A 451 -36.59 23.50 -2.31
C VAL A 451 -38.02 23.41 -1.79
N CYS A 452 -38.18 23.50 -0.47
CA CYS A 452 -39.50 23.69 0.13
C CYS A 452 -40.07 25.03 -0.31
N LEU A 453 -41.21 25.02 -1.01
CA LEU A 453 -41.85 26.24 -1.52
C LEU A 453 -42.39 27.17 -0.42
N GLY A 454 -42.52 26.68 0.82
CA GLY A 454 -42.97 27.49 1.95
C GLY A 454 -41.86 28.35 2.55
N CYS A 455 -40.73 27.74 2.93
CA CYS A 455 -39.65 28.44 3.62
C CYS A 455 -38.45 28.81 2.74
N LEU A 456 -38.35 28.25 1.53
CA LEU A 456 -37.26 28.42 0.57
C LEU A 456 -35.84 28.07 1.06
N SER A 457 -35.67 27.69 2.33
CA SER A 457 -34.38 27.41 2.98
C SER A 457 -34.04 25.93 3.10
N VAL A 458 -35.03 25.04 2.93
CA VAL A 458 -34.88 23.59 3.13
C VAL A 458 -34.91 22.85 1.80
N PHE A 459 -33.96 21.93 1.62
CA PHE A 459 -33.77 21.17 0.38
C PHE A 459 -34.13 19.71 0.58
N TYR A 460 -34.62 19.04 -0.47
CA TYR A 460 -34.93 17.61 -0.48
C TYR A 460 -34.50 16.95 -1.80
N CYS A 461 -34.03 15.70 -1.77
CA CYS A 461 -33.74 14.94 -3.00
C CYS A 461 -35.00 14.65 -3.82
N GLY A 462 -36.17 14.61 -3.18
CA GLY A 462 -37.45 14.37 -3.86
C GLY A 462 -38.64 14.42 -2.90
N ARG A 463 -39.84 14.15 -3.43
CA ARG A 463 -41.09 14.17 -2.64
C ARG A 463 -41.09 13.16 -1.50
N GLY A 464 -40.42 12.02 -1.67
CA GLY A 464 -40.29 11.00 -0.62
C GLY A 464 -39.60 11.56 0.63
N CYS A 465 -38.43 12.18 0.47
CA CYS A 465 -37.71 12.83 1.56
C CYS A 465 -38.50 13.99 2.18
N GLN A 466 -39.16 14.81 1.35
CA GLN A 466 -40.01 15.88 1.85
C GLN A 466 -41.16 15.32 2.71
N LYS A 467 -41.85 14.27 2.25
CA LYS A 467 -42.95 13.64 2.99
C LYS A 467 -42.47 13.01 4.31
N SER A 468 -41.29 12.38 4.30
CA SER A 468 -40.65 11.79 5.49
C SER A 468 -40.35 12.85 6.56
N ASP A 469 -39.79 13.99 6.16
CA ASP A 469 -39.44 15.07 7.10
C ASP A 469 -40.61 16.02 7.41
N TRP A 470 -41.71 15.99 6.64
CA TRP A 470 -42.79 16.97 6.69
C TRP A 470 -43.40 17.16 8.08
N PHE A 471 -43.62 16.09 8.83
CA PHE A 471 -44.21 16.18 10.18
C PHE A 471 -43.35 17.00 11.14
N LYS A 472 -42.03 16.98 10.95
CA LYS A 472 -41.08 17.77 11.73
C LYS A 472 -40.95 19.17 11.13
N HIS A 473 -40.72 19.23 9.82
CA HIS A 473 -40.50 20.48 9.09
C HIS A 473 -41.69 21.46 9.17
N ARG A 474 -42.93 20.97 9.14
CA ARG A 474 -44.13 21.84 9.15
C ARG A 474 -44.17 22.78 10.36
N ASN A 475 -43.63 22.36 11.51
CA ASN A 475 -43.63 23.15 12.74
C ASN A 475 -42.56 24.25 12.74
N GLU A 476 -41.54 24.13 11.88
CA GLU A 476 -40.43 25.08 11.72
C GLU A 476 -40.51 25.88 10.40
N CYS A 477 -41.33 25.43 9.43
CA CYS A 477 -41.41 26.01 8.09
C CYS A 477 -41.72 27.52 8.12
N GLY A 478 -42.71 27.95 8.91
CA GLY A 478 -43.05 29.37 9.03
C GLY A 478 -41.89 30.22 9.59
N LYS A 479 -41.24 29.74 10.66
CA LYS A 479 -40.10 30.43 11.28
C LYS A 479 -38.91 30.54 10.32
N LEU A 480 -38.66 29.49 9.56
CA LEU A 480 -37.60 29.48 8.55
C LEU A 480 -37.91 30.41 7.38
N ALA A 481 -39.18 30.58 7.00
CA ALA A 481 -39.60 31.53 5.98
C ALA A 481 -39.34 32.98 6.43
N GLU A 482 -39.72 33.32 7.66
CA GLU A 482 -39.47 34.65 8.25
C GLU A 482 -37.98 34.99 8.25
N HIS A 483 -37.11 34.04 8.66
CA HIS A 483 -35.66 34.25 8.66
C HIS A 483 -35.09 34.45 7.26
N TYR A 484 -35.55 33.65 6.28
CA TYR A 484 -35.10 33.74 4.90
C TYR A 484 -35.42 35.11 4.28
N HIS A 485 -36.58 35.68 4.60
CA HIS A 485 -36.96 37.02 4.14
C HIS A 485 -36.09 38.13 4.76
N LEU A 486 -35.62 37.95 6.00
CA LEU A 486 -34.76 38.92 6.68
C LEU A 486 -33.30 38.91 6.19
N GLU A 487 -32.79 37.77 5.72
CA GLU A 487 -31.38 37.66 5.30
C GLU A 487 -31.13 37.99 3.82
N ILE A 488 -32.13 37.86 2.95
CA ILE A 488 -31.94 37.92 1.48
C ILE A 488 -32.52 39.17 0.85
N LEU A 489 -33.42 39.88 1.53
CA LEU A 489 -33.83 41.21 1.08
C LEU A 489 -32.75 42.22 1.47
N PRO A 490 -32.12 42.92 0.50
CA PRO A 490 -31.23 44.02 0.82
C PRO A 490 -32.02 45.03 1.66
N VAL A 491 -31.44 45.45 2.77
CA VAL A 491 -31.94 46.61 3.53
C VAL A 491 -31.75 47.81 2.60
N ASP A 492 -32.85 48.29 2.02
CA ASP A 492 -32.88 49.51 1.21
C ASP A 492 -32.38 50.74 1.99
#